data_AF-A0A850NV99-F1
#
_entry.id   AF-A0A850NV99-F1
#
_cell.length_a   1.000
_cell.length_b   1.000
_cell.length_c   1.000
_cell.angle_alpha   90.00
_cell.angle_beta   90.00
_cell.angle_gamma   90.00
#
_symmetry.space_group_name_H-M   'P 1'
#
loop_
_entity.id
_entity.type
_entity.pdbx_description
1 polymer ?
#
loop_
_entity_poly.entity_id
_entity_poly.type
_entity_poly.pdbx_seq_one_letter_code
_entity_poly.pdbx_strand_id
1 'polypeptide(L)' 'MSPPRPDLTTARRLVVKIGSALLVDPEAADLRAGWLDSVVADIAWLRQRGCEVLVVSS' A
#
# COMPACT_ATOMS: atom_id res chain seq x y z
N MET A 1 22.21 -21.09 -3.86
CA MET A 1 20.98 -21.04 -3.02
C MET A 1 20.31 -19.69 -3.25
N SER A 2 19.02 -19.65 -3.59
CA SER A 2 18.30 -18.37 -3.69
C SER A 2 17.98 -17.83 -2.29
N PRO A 3 17.98 -16.50 -2.09
CA PRO A 3 17.60 -15.91 -0.81
C PRO A 3 16.13 -16.22 -0.48
N PRO A 4 15.77 -16.29 0.81
CA PRO A 4 14.38 -16.46 1.23
C PRO A 4 13.54 -15.30 0.69
N ARG A 5 12.34 -15.62 0.20
CA ARG A 5 11.38 -14.61 -0.27
C ARG A 5 10.73 -13.96 0.94
N PRO A 6 10.47 -12.64 0.91
CA PRO A 6 9.70 -11.98 1.94
C PRO A 6 8.30 -12.61 2.05
N ASP A 7 7.82 -12.78 3.27
CA ASP A 7 6.45 -13.19 3.55
C ASP A 7 5.69 -11.98 4.11
N LEU A 8 4.61 -11.60 3.43
CA LEU A 8 3.78 -10.45 3.80
C LEU A 8 3.03 -10.67 5.12
N THR A 9 2.79 -11.93 5.51
CA THR A 9 2.01 -12.25 6.72
C THR A 9 2.82 -12.03 8.00
N THR A 10 4.15 -12.13 7.91
CA THR A 10 5.11 -12.03 9.02
C THR A 10 6.03 -10.81 8.89
N ALA A 11 5.84 -9.97 7.88
CA ALA A 11 6.65 -8.79 7.66
C ALA A 11 6.55 -7.79 8.83
N ARG A 12 7.70 -7.48 9.44
CA ARG A 12 7.80 -6.43 10.46
C ARG A 12 7.56 -5.03 9.88
N ARG A 13 8.04 -4.80 8.65
CA ARG A 13 7.92 -3.52 7.95
C ARG A 13 7.50 -3.76 6.50
N LEU A 14 6.52 -3.01 6.03
CA LEU A 14 6.02 -3.02 4.67
C LEU A 14 6.19 -1.63 4.03
N VAL A 15 6.77 -1.59 2.83
CA VAL A 15 6.84 -0.38 2.00
C VAL A 15 5.85 -0.55 0.85
N VAL A 16 4.83 0.29 0.82
CA VAL A 16 3.79 0.29 -0.21
C VAL A 16 4.07 1.43 -1.18
N LYS A 17 4.51 1.08 -2.39
CA LYS A 17 4.67 2.05 -3.48
C LYS A 17 3.40 2.10 -4.32
N ILE A 18 2.80 3.28 -4.42
CA ILE A 18 1.60 3.54 -5.23
C ILE A 18 2.03 4.33 -6.46
N GLY A 19 1.72 3.82 -7.65
CA GLY A 19 1.89 4.57 -8.91
C GLY A 19 0.71 5.51 -9.17
N SER A 20 0.98 6.64 -9.82
CA SER A 20 -0.03 7.65 -10.16
C SER A 20 -1.19 7.08 -10.97
N ALA A 21 -0.92 6.13 -11.87
CA ALA A 21 -1.96 5.44 -12.65
C ALA A 21 -2.99 4.67 -11.80
N LEU A 22 -2.64 4.28 -10.58
CA LEU A 22 -3.56 3.64 -9.62
C LEU A 22 -4.31 4.66 -8.76
N LEU A 23 -3.69 5.82 -8.52
CA LEU A 23 -4.22 6.84 -7.61
C LEU A 23 -5.15 7.83 -8.31
N VAL A 24 -4.89 8.13 -9.59
CA VAL A 24 -5.56 9.17 -10.36
C VAL A 24 -6.39 8.56 -11.48
N ASP A 25 -7.59 9.06 -11.68
CA ASP A 25 -8.38 8.83 -12.88
C ASP A 25 -7.86 9.74 -14.02
N PRO A 26 -7.37 9.17 -15.13
CA PRO A 26 -6.77 9.97 -16.20
C PRO A 26 -7.80 10.78 -17.00
N GLU A 27 -9.08 10.39 -17.00
CA GLU A 27 -10.13 11.09 -17.74
C GLU A 27 -10.71 12.23 -16.90
N ALA A 28 -10.93 11.99 -15.61
CA ALA A 28 -11.47 12.99 -14.69
C ALA A 28 -10.40 13.92 -14.08
N ALA A 29 -9.10 13.57 -14.22
CA ALA A 29 -7.98 14.24 -13.56
C ALA A 29 -8.15 14.38 -12.04
N ASP A 30 -8.80 13.38 -11.41
CA ASP A 30 -9.15 13.39 -9.99
C ASP A 30 -8.69 12.10 -9.29
N LEU A 31 -8.66 12.11 -7.95
CA LEU A 31 -8.29 10.96 -7.15
C LEU A 31 -9.35 9.86 -7.21
N ARG A 32 -8.91 8.60 -7.28
CA ARG A 32 -9.76 7.42 -7.07
C ARG A 32 -10.06 7.26 -5.57
N ALA A 33 -10.90 8.14 -5.02
CA ALA A 33 -11.16 8.24 -3.57
C ALA A 33 -11.56 6.90 -2.93
N GLY A 34 -12.53 6.17 -3.49
CA GLY A 34 -12.96 4.88 -2.93
C GLY A 34 -11.87 3.80 -2.96
N TRP A 35 -11.00 3.83 -3.98
CA TRP A 35 -9.83 2.95 -4.01
C TRP A 35 -8.82 3.35 -2.93
N LEU A 36 -8.52 4.66 -2.80
CA LEU A 36 -7.61 5.16 -1.79
C LEU A 36 -8.11 4.83 -0.37
N ASP A 37 -9.41 4.97 -0.10
CA ASP A 37 -10.03 4.63 1.17
C ASP A 37 -9.83 3.14 1.51
N SER A 38 -9.99 2.24 0.53
CA SER A 38 -9.73 0.81 0.74
C SER A 38 -8.26 0.52 1.11
N VAL A 39 -7.32 1.18 0.43
CA VAL A 39 -5.88 1.05 0.73
C VAL A 39 -5.56 1.58 2.14
N VAL A 40 -6.16 2.71 2.52
CA VAL A 40 -6.01 3.26 3.87
C VAL A 40 -6.56 2.31 4.94
N ALA A 41 -7.71 1.66 4.69
CA ALA A 41 -8.27 0.67 5.59
C ALA A 41 -7.33 -0.54 5.78
N ASP A 42 -6.75 -1.06 4.71
CA ASP A 42 -5.79 -2.16 4.77
C ASP A 42 -4.51 -1.76 5.53
N ILE A 43 -4.00 -0.55 5.30
CA ILE A 43 -2.85 -0.01 6.03
C ILE A 43 -3.17 0.11 7.53
N ALA A 44 -4.35 0.60 7.88
CA ALA A 44 -4.78 0.71 9.27
C ALA A 44 -4.84 -0.67 9.95
N TRP A 45 -5.39 -1.67 9.26
CA TRP A 45 -5.42 -3.06 9.75
C TRP A 45 -4.01 -3.64 9.96
N LEU A 46 -3.09 -3.42 9.01
CA LEU A 46 -1.69 -3.85 9.15
C LEU A 46 -0.99 -3.18 10.34
N ARG A 47 -1.21 -1.87 10.53
CA ARG A 47 -0.65 -1.14 11.67
C ARG A 47 -1.20 -1.62 13.00
N GLN A 48 -2.49 -1.93 13.08
CA GLN A 48 -3.11 -2.50 14.30
C GLN A 48 -2.50 -3.86 14.67
N ARG A 49 -2.06 -4.64 13.68
CA ARG A 49 -1.32 -5.90 13.88
C ARG A 49 0.15 -5.71 14.27
N GLY A 50 0.64 -4.48 14.36
CA GLY A 50 2.03 -4.16 14.70
C GLY A 50 2.99 -4.12 13.51
N CYS A 51 2.50 -4.16 12.27
CA CYS A 51 3.34 -3.96 11.09
C CYS A 51 3.65 -2.48 10.90
N GLU A 52 4.92 -2.13 10.72
CA GLU A 52 5.32 -0.77 10.36
C GLU A 52 5.08 -0.54 8.86
N VAL A 53 4.20 0.40 8.52
CA VAL A 53 3.88 0.69 7.10
C VAL A 53 4.45 2.04 6.69
N LEU A 54 5.19 2.05 5.57
CA LEU A 54 5.65 3.25 4.87
C LEU A 54 4.96 3.33 3.51
N VAL A 55 4.41 4.50 3.18
CA VAL A 55 3.74 4.73 1.89
C VAL A 55 4.62 5.63 1.03
N VAL A 56 4.79 5.25 -0.24
CA VAL A 56 5.50 6.04 -1.25
C VAL A 56 4.54 6.29 -2.41
N SER A 57 4.10 7.53 -2.59
CA SER A 57 3.37 7.95 -3.80
C SER A 57 4.35 8.45 -4.84
N SER A 58 4.09 8.13 -6.12
CA SER A 58 4.67 8.85 -7.26
C SER A 58 4.17 10.28 -7.36
#